data_AF-A0A8C5D898-F1
#
_entry.id   AF-A0A8C5D898-F1
#
_cell.length_a   1.000
_cell.length_b   1.000
_cell.length_c   1.000
_cell.angle_alpha   90.00
_cell.angle_beta   90.00
_cell.angle_gamma   90.00
#
_symmetry.space_group_name_H-M   'P 1'
#
loop_
_entity.id
_entity.type
_entity.pdbx_description
1 polymer ?
#
loop_
_entity_poly.entity_id
_entity_poly.type
_entity_poly.pdbx_seq_one_letter_code
_entity_poly.pdbx_strand_id
1 'polypeptide(L)'
;MFLQEKPVPGRLLLDDTVPLTAVIETSQSLQSHTVRFYRIINVIRRYSDFDVLNNSLMVCGISLPLPPKKLIGNMDREFIAERQRGLQAYLDSITQHPLLSSSLIVKKFLDPNSYSANYSEIALQQVSMFFRSDPKWEVQEPLRDIGHGGSPDDFIGWGNSPLLVFLPVQVDLGPDKFLSDKDLQSAMKLLTSLSNPYLCPLMFSSTSESSALLIRPFNENGSLRDHICKVKPRENYLKKYCNPKKSQGLELQDIKLYGRQILEALKLLHDSGLFFGHLHTTNVIMEDGVCRLTDVENGMLGVPSALRAAFTQFRKINTTESVDVFSFGHLLYEMTYGQPPACVPVDLFPSLPYTAVVSVLQSILSTEACKSGMPTVSALIQTPLFSDVRLQHSEKLQIKVPSRLKEALKVAKASLEKRLQEEQRLLQQHRRLTRAKSHHGSEEERKRRKILARKVSKHPMIPFGSGTSSPLTCPSSPTPPSTTGTSVCY
;
A
#
# COMPACT_ATOMS: atom_id res chain seq x y z
N MET A 1 -14.15 -14.34 -14.77
CA MET A 1 -14.40 -15.02 -13.49
C MET A 1 -13.30 -16.05 -13.33
N PHE A 2 -12.35 -15.83 -12.43
CA PHE A 2 -11.45 -16.88 -11.97
C PHE A 2 -11.87 -17.20 -10.55
N LEU A 3 -12.24 -18.46 -10.32
CA LEU A 3 -12.30 -19.05 -9.00
C LEU A 3 -10.86 -19.10 -8.48
N GLN A 4 -10.56 -18.31 -7.45
CA GLN A 4 -9.37 -18.55 -6.64
C GLN A 4 -9.53 -19.94 -6.02
N GLU A 5 -8.54 -20.81 -6.25
CA GLU A 5 -8.37 -21.99 -5.41
C GLU A 5 -8.29 -21.53 -3.96
N LYS A 6 -9.05 -22.21 -3.08
CA LYS A 6 -9.04 -21.90 -1.64
C LYS A 6 -7.60 -22.06 -1.13
N PRO A 7 -7.01 -21.03 -0.50
CA PRO A 7 -5.75 -21.22 0.19
C PRO A 7 -5.92 -22.20 1.36
N VAL A 8 -4.87 -22.98 1.59
CA VAL A 8 -4.70 -23.89 2.74
C VAL A 8 -5.02 -23.12 4.04
N PRO A 9 -5.68 -23.73 5.04
CA PRO A 9 -6.01 -23.04 6.29
C PRO A 9 -4.74 -22.70 7.09
N GLY A 10 -4.29 -21.48 6.87
CA GLY A 10 -3.33 -20.70 7.64
C GLY A 10 -3.65 -19.25 7.29
N ARG A 11 -3.71 -18.35 8.29
CA ARG A 11 -4.07 -16.93 8.09
C ARG A 11 -3.41 -16.39 6.82
N LEU A 12 -4.21 -15.98 5.84
CA LEU A 12 -3.70 -15.26 4.66
C LEU A 12 -2.88 -14.08 5.16
N LEU A 13 -1.63 -13.96 4.71
CA LEU A 13 -0.86 -12.73 4.85
C LEU A 13 -1.61 -11.65 4.06
N LEU A 14 -2.22 -10.71 4.76
CA LEU A 14 -3.00 -9.64 4.15
C LEU A 14 -2.05 -8.66 3.47
N ASP A 15 -2.35 -8.32 2.22
CA ASP A 15 -1.66 -7.24 1.51
C ASP A 15 -2.51 -5.97 1.60
N ASP A 16 -2.16 -5.13 2.56
CA ASP A 16 -2.86 -3.89 2.86
C ASP A 16 -2.76 -2.82 1.77
N THR A 17 -1.93 -3.03 0.75
CA THR A 17 -1.78 -2.10 -0.37
C THR A 17 -2.76 -2.39 -1.51
N VAL A 18 -3.47 -3.52 -1.47
CA VAL A 18 -4.48 -3.87 -2.45
C VAL A 18 -5.79 -3.13 -2.12
N PRO A 19 -6.26 -2.21 -2.97
CA PRO A 19 -7.51 -1.51 -2.72
C PRO A 19 -8.69 -2.49 -2.73
N LEU A 20 -9.51 -2.46 -1.68
CA LEU A 20 -10.77 -3.17 -1.67
C LEU A 20 -11.78 -2.44 -2.56
N THR A 21 -12.57 -3.20 -3.31
CA THR A 21 -13.68 -2.67 -4.12
C THR A 21 -14.98 -3.35 -3.71
N ALA A 22 -16.08 -2.61 -3.76
CA ALA A 22 -17.38 -3.12 -3.35
C ALA A 22 -18.48 -2.68 -4.32
N VAL A 23 -19.30 -3.64 -4.74
CA VAL A 23 -20.47 -3.42 -5.59
C VAL A 23 -21.70 -3.97 -4.90
N ILE A 24 -22.77 -3.17 -4.80
CA ILE A 24 -24.06 -3.59 -4.25
C ILE A 24 -24.81 -4.43 -5.29
N GLU A 25 -24.89 -5.73 -5.07
CA GLU A 25 -25.51 -6.68 -6.01
C GLU A 25 -27.03 -6.78 -5.85
N THR A 26 -27.53 -6.89 -4.62
CA THR A 26 -28.99 -7.04 -4.38
C THR A 26 -29.42 -6.35 -3.09
N SER A 27 -30.72 -6.09 -2.96
CA SER A 27 -31.35 -5.59 -1.73
C SER A 27 -32.55 -6.47 -1.38
N GLN A 28 -32.63 -6.97 -0.15
CA GLN A 28 -33.74 -7.73 0.39
C GLN A 28 -34.37 -7.00 1.58
N SER A 29 -35.70 -6.91 1.61
CA SER A 29 -36.45 -6.42 2.77
C SER A 29 -36.81 -7.59 3.69
N LEU A 30 -36.24 -7.64 4.90
CA LEU A 30 -36.59 -8.59 5.95
C LEU A 30 -37.47 -7.90 6.99
N GLN A 31 -38.78 -8.20 7.00
CA GLN A 31 -39.78 -7.96 8.05
C GLN A 31 -39.62 -6.70 8.96
N SER A 32 -39.11 -5.58 8.41
CA SER A 32 -38.92 -4.22 8.98
C SER A 32 -37.60 -3.54 8.54
N HIS A 33 -36.66 -4.24 7.91
CA HIS A 33 -35.33 -3.72 7.56
C HIS A 33 -34.89 -4.10 6.13
N THR A 34 -34.26 -3.19 5.41
CA THR A 34 -33.60 -3.46 4.12
C THR A 34 -32.16 -3.93 4.34
N VAL A 35 -31.85 -5.15 3.93
CA VAL A 35 -30.53 -5.80 3.89
C VAL A 35 -29.98 -5.75 2.46
N ARG A 36 -28.68 -5.53 2.26
CA ARG A 36 -28.04 -5.43 0.93
C ARG A 36 -26.85 -6.37 0.80
N PHE A 37 -26.60 -6.86 -0.42
CA PHE A 37 -25.57 -7.83 -0.78
C PHE A 37 -24.42 -7.15 -1.51
N TYR A 38 -23.18 -7.58 -1.25
CA TYR A 38 -21.96 -7.03 -1.84
C TYR A 38 -21.12 -8.14 -2.50
N ARG A 39 -20.43 -7.80 -3.58
CA ARG A 39 -19.29 -8.56 -4.13
C ARG A 39 -18.18 -7.52 -4.32
N ILE A 40 -17.04 -7.57 -3.64
CA ILE A 40 -16.18 -8.67 -3.19
C ILE A 40 -16.24 -8.78 -1.66
N ILE A 41 -16.32 -10.01 -1.15
CA ILE A 41 -16.70 -10.39 0.24
C ILE A 41 -18.21 -10.22 0.49
N ASN A 42 -18.91 -11.34 0.69
CA ASN A 42 -20.35 -11.43 0.97
C ASN A 42 -20.68 -10.86 2.36
N VAL A 43 -20.50 -9.56 2.55
CA VAL A 43 -20.81 -8.86 3.79
C VAL A 43 -22.27 -8.40 3.73
N ILE A 44 -22.95 -8.34 4.86
CA ILE A 44 -24.26 -7.70 4.94
C ILE A 44 -24.10 -6.37 5.68
N ARG A 45 -24.59 -5.29 5.08
CA ARG A 45 -24.62 -3.95 5.67
C ARG A 45 -26.02 -3.35 5.56
N ARG A 46 -26.46 -2.74 6.66
CA ARG A 46 -27.68 -1.94 6.76
C ARG A 46 -27.31 -0.46 6.60
N TYR A 47 -28.29 0.37 6.30
CA TYR A 47 -28.08 1.82 6.22
C TYR A 47 -27.47 2.41 7.51
N SER A 48 -27.84 1.90 8.68
CA SER A 48 -27.25 2.30 9.96
C SER A 48 -25.73 2.08 10.01
N ASP A 49 -25.23 1.04 9.36
CA ASP A 49 -23.80 0.74 9.35
C ASP A 49 -23.04 1.78 8.50
N PHE A 50 -23.65 2.23 7.40
CA PHE A 50 -23.12 3.34 6.59
C PHE A 50 -23.15 4.66 7.35
N ASP A 51 -24.21 4.91 8.12
CA ASP A 51 -24.34 6.10 8.96
C ASP A 51 -23.24 6.13 10.03
N VAL A 52 -22.98 5.00 10.70
CA VAL A 52 -21.87 4.85 11.67
C VAL A 52 -20.52 5.08 10.99
N LEU A 53 -20.27 4.41 9.85
CA LEU A 53 -19.03 4.63 9.08
C LEU A 53 -18.86 6.10 8.71
N ASN A 54 -19.90 6.73 8.16
CA ASN A 54 -19.86 8.12 7.74
C ASN A 54 -19.54 9.05 8.91
N ASN A 55 -20.19 8.86 10.06
CA ASN A 55 -19.94 9.64 11.26
C ASN A 55 -18.47 9.55 11.70
N SER A 56 -17.87 8.36 11.65
CA SER A 56 -16.45 8.17 11.95
C SER A 56 -15.52 8.82 10.91
N LEU A 57 -15.95 8.89 9.64
CA LEU A 57 -15.18 9.54 8.57
C LEU A 57 -15.37 11.06 8.50
N MET A 58 -16.32 11.66 9.23
CA MET A 58 -16.51 13.11 9.26
C MET A 58 -15.26 13.88 9.69
N VAL A 59 -14.39 13.24 10.48
CA VAL A 59 -13.09 13.79 10.92
C VAL A 59 -12.17 14.16 9.76
N CYS A 60 -12.35 13.54 8.58
CA CYS A 60 -11.57 13.79 7.37
C CYS A 60 -11.83 15.16 6.74
N GLY A 61 -12.95 15.81 7.09
CA GLY A 61 -13.37 17.07 6.47
C GLY A 61 -13.73 16.95 4.97
N ILE A 62 -13.98 15.74 4.48
CA ILE A 62 -14.46 15.46 3.11
C ILE A 62 -15.97 15.33 3.14
N SER A 63 -16.66 16.00 2.21
CA SER A 63 -18.10 15.83 2.03
C SER A 63 -18.39 14.50 1.33
N LEU A 64 -18.72 13.47 2.08
CA LEU A 64 -19.08 12.16 1.55
C LEU A 64 -20.57 12.11 1.15
N PRO A 65 -20.93 11.52 0.00
CA PRO A 65 -22.30 11.55 -0.53
C PRO A 65 -23.19 10.48 0.11
N LEU A 66 -23.40 10.54 1.44
CA LEU A 66 -24.32 9.62 2.13
C LEU A 66 -25.78 10.01 1.80
N PRO A 67 -26.60 9.11 1.22
CA PRO A 67 -28.00 9.39 0.92
C PRO A 67 -28.80 9.62 2.21
N PRO A 68 -29.85 10.47 2.20
CA PRO A 68 -30.55 10.87 3.41
C PRO A 68 -31.36 9.74 4.09
N LYS A 69 -31.55 9.90 5.40
CA LYS A 69 -32.52 9.14 6.18
C LYS A 69 -33.93 9.53 5.71
N LYS A 70 -34.82 8.54 5.60
CA LYS A 70 -36.24 8.73 5.26
C LYS A 70 -37.06 7.99 6.29
N LEU A 71 -37.89 8.72 7.04
CA LEU A 71 -38.66 8.22 8.17
C LEU A 71 -40.04 7.66 7.76
N ILE A 72 -40.58 8.09 6.61
CA ILE A 72 -41.91 7.69 6.09
C ILE A 72 -41.75 7.23 4.64
N GLY A 73 -42.34 6.08 4.26
CA GLY A 73 -42.21 5.53 2.89
C GLY A 73 -40.81 4.99 2.56
N ASN A 74 -40.14 4.41 3.56
CA ASN A 74 -38.80 3.82 3.44
C ASN A 74 -38.77 2.45 2.73
N MET A 75 -39.94 1.83 2.54
CA MET A 75 -40.13 0.57 1.82
C MET A 75 -40.57 0.76 0.36
N ASP A 76 -40.72 2.01 -0.07
CA ASP A 76 -41.04 2.37 -1.45
C ASP A 76 -39.94 1.89 -2.42
N ARG A 77 -40.32 1.25 -3.53
CA ARG A 77 -39.40 0.55 -4.43
C ARG A 77 -38.47 1.53 -5.14
N GLU A 78 -39.02 2.65 -5.59
CA GLU A 78 -38.29 3.76 -6.21
C GLU A 78 -37.26 4.32 -5.24
N PHE A 79 -37.67 4.53 -3.98
CA PHE A 79 -36.79 5.02 -2.93
C PHE A 79 -35.68 4.03 -2.58
N ILE A 80 -35.97 2.73 -2.50
CA ILE A 80 -34.96 1.70 -2.25
C ILE A 80 -33.93 1.70 -3.37
N ALA A 81 -34.36 1.77 -4.63
CA ALA A 81 -33.49 1.80 -5.80
C ALA A 81 -32.63 3.08 -5.85
N GLU A 82 -33.20 4.24 -5.53
CA GLU A 82 -32.47 5.50 -5.40
C GLU A 82 -31.42 5.44 -4.29
N ARG A 83 -31.81 4.98 -3.09
CA ARG A 83 -30.88 4.81 -1.98
C ARG A 83 -29.80 3.76 -2.27
N GLN A 84 -30.09 2.74 -3.08
CA GLN A 84 -29.08 1.77 -3.52
C GLN A 84 -28.02 2.46 -4.38
N ARG A 85 -28.43 3.25 -5.38
CA ARG A 85 -27.51 4.06 -6.18
C ARG A 85 -26.71 5.04 -5.32
N GLY A 86 -27.36 5.71 -4.37
CA GLY A 86 -26.68 6.62 -3.43
C GLY A 86 -25.63 5.92 -2.57
N LEU A 87 -25.92 4.74 -2.02
CA LEU A 87 -24.92 4.00 -1.25
C LEU A 87 -23.78 3.45 -2.12
N GLN A 88 -24.04 3.11 -3.39
CA GLN A 88 -22.96 2.73 -4.31
C GLN A 88 -22.03 3.93 -4.57
N ALA A 89 -22.58 5.12 -4.84
CA ALA A 89 -21.79 6.32 -5.00
C ALA A 89 -20.96 6.67 -3.75
N TYR A 90 -21.52 6.43 -2.56
CA TYR A 90 -20.78 6.54 -1.30
C TYR A 90 -19.60 5.55 -1.22
N LEU A 91 -19.82 4.27 -1.54
CA LEU A 91 -18.76 3.26 -1.59
C LEU A 91 -17.66 3.62 -2.59
N ASP A 92 -18.06 4.04 -3.79
CA ASP A 92 -17.14 4.47 -4.84
C ASP A 92 -16.28 5.65 -4.34
N SER A 93 -16.90 6.63 -3.67
CA SER A 93 -16.18 7.78 -3.10
C SER A 93 -15.13 7.39 -2.07
N ILE A 94 -15.46 6.49 -1.11
CA ILE A 94 -14.50 6.10 -0.07
C ILE A 94 -13.42 5.14 -0.59
N THR A 95 -13.73 4.30 -1.58
CA THR A 95 -12.79 3.32 -2.14
C THR A 95 -11.85 3.93 -3.18
N GLN A 96 -12.25 5.02 -3.84
CA GLN A 96 -11.40 5.75 -4.78
C GLN A 96 -10.47 6.76 -4.10
N HIS A 97 -10.81 7.22 -2.89
CA HIS A 97 -9.96 8.15 -2.15
C HIS A 97 -8.75 7.43 -1.53
N PRO A 98 -7.49 7.76 -1.91
CA PRO A 98 -6.31 6.96 -1.54
C PRO A 98 -6.11 6.75 -0.04
N LEU A 99 -6.39 7.76 0.79
CA LEU A 99 -6.22 7.64 2.24
C LEU A 99 -7.41 6.95 2.93
N LEU A 100 -8.62 7.05 2.36
CA LEU A 100 -9.80 6.44 2.98
C LEU A 100 -9.84 4.95 2.69
N SER A 101 -9.54 4.55 1.45
CA SER A 101 -9.52 3.15 1.04
C SER A 101 -8.47 2.32 1.78
N SER A 102 -7.36 2.95 2.18
CA SER A 102 -6.32 2.33 3.00
C SER A 102 -6.58 2.37 4.51
N SER A 103 -7.60 3.11 4.96
CA SER A 103 -7.90 3.21 6.40
C SER A 103 -8.51 1.92 6.95
N LEU A 104 -8.12 1.54 8.17
CA LEU A 104 -8.62 0.32 8.82
C LEU A 104 -10.14 0.36 8.98
N ILE A 105 -10.74 1.52 9.25
CA ILE A 105 -12.19 1.62 9.43
C ILE A 105 -12.96 1.27 8.15
N VAL A 106 -12.46 1.72 6.99
CA VAL A 106 -13.04 1.35 5.69
C VAL A 106 -12.77 -0.11 5.37
N LYS A 107 -11.55 -0.60 5.63
CA LYS A 107 -11.20 -2.02 5.42
C LYS A 107 -12.04 -2.97 6.26
N LYS A 108 -12.24 -2.69 7.56
CA LYS A 108 -13.15 -3.42 8.45
C LYS A 108 -14.60 -3.36 7.96
N PHE A 109 -15.02 -2.22 7.44
CA PHE A 109 -16.36 -2.08 6.89
C PHE A 109 -16.57 -2.96 5.65
N LEU A 110 -15.57 -3.07 4.77
CA LEU A 110 -15.63 -3.83 3.52
C LEU A 110 -15.32 -5.32 3.69
N ASP A 111 -14.42 -5.68 4.61
CA ASP A 111 -14.00 -7.06 4.88
C ASP A 111 -13.82 -7.33 6.39
N PRO A 112 -14.92 -7.44 7.16
CA PRO A 112 -14.83 -7.64 8.61
C PRO A 112 -14.18 -8.96 9.01
N ASN A 113 -14.13 -9.96 8.11
CA ASN A 113 -13.55 -11.27 8.43
C ASN A 113 -12.03 -11.21 8.40
N SER A 114 -11.47 -10.64 7.33
CA SER A 114 -10.02 -10.44 7.20
C SER A 114 -9.50 -9.44 8.22
N TYR A 115 -10.25 -8.37 8.50
CA TYR A 115 -9.88 -7.33 9.47
C TYR A 115 -10.60 -7.50 10.82
N SER A 116 -10.79 -8.74 11.26
CA SER A 116 -11.51 -9.07 12.51
C SER A 116 -10.70 -8.84 13.78
N ALA A 117 -9.37 -8.73 13.67
CA ALA A 117 -8.50 -8.59 14.83
C ALA A 117 -8.75 -7.29 15.60
N ASN A 118 -8.85 -7.42 16.92
CA ASN A 118 -8.86 -6.29 17.84
C ASN A 118 -7.40 -5.89 18.14
N TYR A 119 -6.72 -5.32 17.14
CA TYR A 119 -5.32 -4.94 17.28
C TYR A 119 -5.06 -3.99 18.46
N SER A 120 -6.02 -3.12 18.79
CA SER A 120 -5.98 -2.26 19.98
C SER A 120 -5.74 -3.04 21.27
N GLU A 121 -6.51 -4.12 21.45
CA GLU A 121 -6.43 -4.97 22.64
C GLU A 121 -5.18 -5.86 22.61
N ILE A 122 -4.81 -6.39 21.45
CA ILE A 122 -3.60 -7.20 21.27
C ILE A 122 -2.35 -6.35 21.55
N ALA A 123 -2.28 -5.15 20.98
CA ALA A 123 -1.19 -4.21 21.18
C ALA A 123 -1.12 -3.79 22.66
N LEU A 124 -2.24 -3.38 23.27
CA LEU A 124 -2.28 -3.04 24.70
C LEU A 124 -1.80 -4.20 25.58
N GLN A 125 -2.22 -5.43 25.29
CA GLN A 125 -1.82 -6.61 26.05
C GLN A 125 -0.31 -6.86 25.92
N GLN A 126 0.24 -6.85 24.70
CA GLN A 126 1.66 -7.08 24.45
C GLN A 126 2.53 -5.99 25.06
N VAL A 127 2.13 -4.73 24.90
CA VAL A 127 2.79 -3.56 25.49
C VAL A 127 2.76 -3.63 27.01
N SER A 128 1.61 -3.98 27.60
CA SER A 128 1.49 -4.15 29.05
C SER A 128 2.37 -5.28 29.58
N MET A 129 2.46 -6.41 28.87
CA MET A 129 3.37 -7.51 29.23
C MET A 129 4.83 -7.06 29.17
N PHE A 130 5.21 -6.31 28.13
CA PHE A 130 6.56 -5.79 27.99
C PHE A 130 6.92 -4.83 29.12
N PHE A 131 6.08 -3.83 29.41
CA PHE A 131 6.36 -2.87 30.47
C PHE A 131 6.35 -3.49 31.87
N ARG A 132 5.55 -4.53 32.12
CA ARG A 132 5.66 -5.31 33.36
C ARG A 132 6.99 -6.04 33.51
N SER A 133 7.61 -6.45 32.40
CA SER A 133 8.89 -7.15 32.40
C SER A 133 10.10 -6.22 32.59
N ASP A 134 9.91 -4.91 32.43
CA ASP A 134 10.96 -3.90 32.53
C ASP A 134 10.43 -2.67 33.30
N PRO A 135 10.59 -2.64 34.64
CA PRO A 135 9.88 -1.73 35.55
C PRO A 135 10.28 -0.25 35.39
N LYS A 136 11.16 0.08 34.44
CA LYS A 136 11.53 1.46 34.10
C LYS A 136 10.51 2.17 33.21
N TRP A 137 9.46 1.48 32.78
CA TRP A 137 8.45 2.01 31.86
C TRP A 137 7.06 2.04 32.50
N GLU A 138 6.33 3.12 32.26
CA GLU A 138 4.93 3.27 32.68
C GLU A 138 4.04 3.65 31.49
N VAL A 139 2.88 2.98 31.35
CA VAL A 139 1.85 3.34 30.36
C VAL A 139 1.04 4.52 30.88
N GLN A 140 0.89 5.57 30.06
CA GLN A 140 -0.05 6.65 30.32
C GLN A 140 -1.29 6.53 29.42
N GLU A 141 -1.42 7.41 28.42
CA GLU A 141 -2.59 7.51 27.57
C GLU A 141 -2.32 6.95 26.16
N PRO A 142 -3.32 6.31 25.52
CA PRO A 142 -3.21 5.92 24.12
C PRO A 142 -3.39 7.13 23.19
N LEU A 143 -2.46 7.32 22.26
CA LEU A 143 -2.63 8.18 21.09
C LEU A 143 -3.46 7.44 20.04
N ARG A 144 -4.69 7.92 19.87
CA ARG A 144 -5.64 7.30 18.95
C ARG A 144 -5.50 7.89 17.55
N ASP A 145 -5.43 7.00 16.57
CA ASP A 145 -5.54 7.33 15.14
C ASP A 145 -4.49 8.33 14.61
N ILE A 146 -3.25 8.36 15.12
CA ILE A 146 -2.22 9.33 14.66
C ILE A 146 -1.38 8.83 13.46
N GLY A 147 -1.37 7.51 13.19
CA GLY A 147 -0.56 6.84 12.16
C GLY A 147 -1.28 6.49 10.84
N HIS A 148 -0.49 6.22 9.79
CA HIS A 148 -0.97 5.75 8.48
C HIS A 148 -1.27 4.24 8.51
N GLY A 149 -2.34 3.78 7.82
CA GLY A 149 -2.56 2.35 7.58
C GLY A 149 -3.25 1.58 8.70
N GLY A 150 -3.64 2.24 9.80
CA GLY A 150 -4.47 1.63 10.82
C GLY A 150 -3.79 0.50 11.59
N SER A 151 -2.49 0.61 11.89
CA SER A 151 -1.97 0.07 13.15
C SER A 151 -2.74 0.77 14.28
N PRO A 152 -3.64 0.07 14.99
CA PRO A 152 -4.53 0.71 15.95
C PRO A 152 -3.78 0.93 17.24
N ASP A 153 -3.78 2.19 17.65
CA ASP A 153 -3.37 2.69 18.94
C ASP A 153 -1.86 2.69 19.19
N ASP A 154 -1.28 3.88 19.09
CA ASP A 154 0.07 4.17 19.55
C ASP A 154 -0.03 4.48 21.05
N PHE A 155 0.46 3.60 21.94
CA PHE A 155 0.41 3.86 23.40
C PHE A 155 1.52 4.81 23.85
N ILE A 156 1.31 5.64 24.87
CA ILE A 156 2.42 6.43 25.44
C ILE A 156 3.06 5.68 26.59
N GLY A 157 4.38 5.44 26.47
CA GLY A 157 5.23 5.06 27.60
C GLY A 157 6.10 6.23 28.06
N TRP A 158 6.33 6.37 29.38
CA TRP A 158 7.40 7.22 29.93
C TRP A 158 8.47 6.35 30.58
N GLY A 159 9.73 6.76 30.46
CA GLY A 159 10.85 6.18 31.20
C GLY A 159 11.16 6.97 32.48
N ASN A 160 12.12 6.49 33.29
CA ASN A 160 12.67 7.17 34.49
C ASN A 160 13.25 8.59 34.26
N SER A 161 13.10 9.17 33.06
CA SER A 161 13.44 10.56 32.74
C SER A 161 12.20 11.26 32.16
N PRO A 162 11.76 12.39 32.73
CA PRO A 162 10.43 12.99 32.50
C PRO A 162 10.32 13.74 31.15
N LEU A 163 10.99 13.28 30.08
CA LEU A 163 11.10 13.99 28.80
C LEU A 163 10.90 13.14 27.54
N LEU A 164 10.78 11.80 27.66
CA LEU A 164 10.70 10.91 26.49
C LEU A 164 9.35 10.18 26.44
N VAL A 165 8.58 10.49 25.40
CA VAL A 165 7.33 9.83 25.01
C VAL A 165 7.69 8.70 24.05
N PHE A 166 7.18 7.49 24.25
CA PHE A 166 7.41 6.35 23.34
C PHE A 166 6.15 5.95 22.59
N LEU A 167 6.33 5.38 21.39
CA LEU A 167 5.30 4.78 20.55
C LEU A 167 5.58 3.29 20.39
N PRO A 168 4.80 2.40 21.03
CA PRO A 168 4.71 1.02 20.66
C PRO A 168 3.81 0.88 19.43
N VAL A 169 4.32 0.18 18.43
CA VAL A 169 3.61 -0.12 17.19
C VAL A 169 3.58 -1.63 17.00
N GLN A 170 2.38 -2.17 16.83
CA GLN A 170 2.20 -3.53 16.35
C GLN A 170 2.10 -3.52 14.82
N VAL A 171 2.98 -4.29 14.19
CA VAL A 171 3.06 -4.41 12.73
C VAL A 171 2.89 -5.88 12.36
N ASP A 172 1.87 -6.18 11.56
CA ASP A 172 1.70 -7.53 11.00
C ASP A 172 2.82 -7.83 10.01
N LEU A 173 3.32 -9.07 10.02
CA LEU A 173 4.28 -9.52 9.03
C LEU A 173 3.59 -9.54 7.68
N GLY A 174 4.20 -8.87 6.70
CA GLY A 174 3.60 -8.75 5.38
C GLY A 174 4.04 -9.86 4.43
N PRO A 175 3.44 -9.93 3.24
CA PRO A 175 3.69 -11.01 2.29
C PRO A 175 5.10 -10.96 1.68
N ASP A 176 5.84 -9.85 1.86
CA ASP A 176 7.24 -9.71 1.43
C ASP A 176 8.26 -10.16 2.50
N LYS A 177 7.82 -10.84 3.57
CA LYS A 177 8.68 -11.32 4.65
C LYS A 177 9.42 -12.58 4.21
N PHE A 178 10.56 -12.40 3.54
CA PHE A 178 11.38 -13.51 3.03
C PHE A 178 12.46 -13.99 4.01
N LEU A 179 12.68 -13.30 5.13
CA LEU A 179 13.60 -13.74 6.17
C LEU A 179 13.00 -14.89 6.99
N SER A 180 13.84 -15.85 7.35
CA SER A 180 13.50 -16.83 8.39
C SER A 180 13.31 -16.14 9.74
N ASP A 181 12.56 -16.73 10.68
CA ASP A 181 12.32 -16.11 11.99
C ASP A 181 13.64 -15.81 12.74
N LYS A 182 14.62 -16.70 12.61
CA LYS A 182 15.95 -16.52 13.20
C LYS A 182 16.72 -15.35 12.57
N ASP A 183 16.67 -15.23 11.24
CA ASP A 183 17.37 -14.14 10.55
C ASP A 183 16.63 -12.81 10.73
N LEU A 184 15.29 -12.83 10.83
CA LEU A 184 14.47 -11.67 11.17
C LEU A 184 14.79 -11.16 12.57
N GLN A 185 14.83 -12.04 13.59
CA GLN A 185 15.28 -11.66 14.94
C GLN A 185 16.68 -11.05 14.94
N SER A 186 17.59 -11.60 14.13
CA SER A 186 18.95 -11.08 13.98
C SER A 186 18.95 -9.69 13.31
N ALA A 187 18.07 -9.46 12.32
CA ALA A 187 17.88 -8.17 11.67
C ALA A 187 17.30 -7.13 12.64
N MET A 188 16.28 -7.48 13.41
CA MET A 188 15.67 -6.60 14.40
C MET A 188 16.66 -6.23 15.51
N LYS A 189 17.51 -7.17 15.94
CA LYS A 189 18.62 -6.90 16.87
C LYS A 189 19.66 -5.93 16.28
N LEU A 190 19.97 -6.06 14.99
CA LEU A 190 20.85 -5.09 14.32
C LEU A 190 20.20 -3.70 14.33
N LEU A 191 18.94 -3.57 13.89
CA LEU A 191 18.21 -2.30 13.81
C LEU A 191 18.09 -1.59 15.17
N THR A 192 17.83 -2.34 16.24
CA THR A 192 17.78 -1.78 17.61
C THR A 192 19.12 -1.29 18.15
N SER A 193 20.24 -1.72 17.54
CA SER A 193 21.59 -1.26 17.91
C SER A 193 22.12 -0.13 17.03
N LEU A 194 21.38 0.29 16.00
CA LEU A 194 21.82 1.35 15.10
C LEU A 194 21.75 2.71 15.80
N SER A 195 22.86 3.44 15.72
CA SER A 195 22.90 4.86 16.02
C SER A 195 23.37 5.57 14.76
N ASN A 196 22.51 6.44 14.21
CA ASN A 196 22.80 7.15 12.97
C ASN A 196 22.13 8.54 12.97
N PRO A 197 22.81 9.59 12.46
CA PRO A 197 22.23 10.93 12.38
C PRO A 197 20.99 11.01 11.49
N TYR A 198 20.83 10.13 10.50
CA TYR A 198 19.74 10.18 9.51
C TYR A 198 18.75 9.02 9.61
N LEU A 199 18.84 8.18 10.65
CA LEU A 199 17.86 7.14 10.95
C LEU A 199 17.30 7.38 12.36
N CYS A 200 16.00 7.24 12.53
CA CYS A 200 15.38 7.27 13.85
C CYS A 200 15.80 6.03 14.65
N PRO A 201 16.09 6.18 15.95
CA PRO A 201 16.44 5.03 16.79
C PRO A 201 15.22 4.12 17.00
N LEU A 202 15.41 2.82 16.81
CA LEU A 202 14.47 1.80 17.25
C LEU A 202 14.95 1.29 18.61
N MET A 203 14.18 1.50 19.66
CA MET A 203 14.64 1.19 21.02
C MET A 203 14.39 -0.26 21.42
N PHE A 204 13.29 -0.81 20.94
CA PHE A 204 12.94 -2.19 21.20
C PHE A 204 12.22 -2.79 20.01
N SER A 205 12.40 -4.10 19.87
CA SER A 205 11.69 -4.92 18.90
C SER A 205 11.50 -6.32 19.45
N SER A 206 10.31 -6.88 19.28
CA SER A 206 10.02 -8.29 19.53
C SER A 206 9.19 -8.83 18.38
N THR A 207 9.56 -9.99 17.85
CA THR A 207 8.86 -10.65 16.75
C THR A 207 8.13 -11.87 17.26
N SER A 208 6.88 -12.03 16.83
CA SER A 208 6.07 -13.23 17.00
C SER A 208 5.94 -13.98 15.66
N GLU A 209 5.15 -15.05 15.63
CA GLU A 209 4.87 -15.82 14.41
C GLU A 209 4.17 -15.01 13.31
N SER A 210 3.45 -13.93 13.68
CA SER A 210 2.59 -13.19 12.73
C SER A 210 2.72 -11.67 12.80
N SER A 211 3.41 -11.12 13.79
CA SER A 211 3.56 -9.67 13.97
C SER A 211 4.86 -9.32 14.67
N ALA A 212 5.23 -8.04 14.66
CA ALA A 212 6.28 -7.48 15.48
C ALA A 212 5.76 -6.34 16.36
N LEU A 213 6.20 -6.30 17.60
CA LEU A 213 6.08 -5.16 18.50
C LEU A 213 7.35 -4.31 18.42
N LEU A 214 7.19 -3.03 18.14
CA LEU A 214 8.27 -2.08 17.92
C LEU A 214 8.10 -0.92 18.90
N ILE A 215 9.15 -0.44 19.56
CA ILE A 215 9.07 0.74 20.43
C ILE A 215 10.13 1.75 20.00
N ARG A 216 9.71 2.99 19.79
CA ARG A 216 10.57 4.11 19.40
C ARG A 216 10.13 5.41 20.08
N PRO A 217 10.99 6.44 20.15
CA PRO A 217 10.58 7.75 20.64
C PRO A 217 9.51 8.37 19.75
N PHE A 218 8.49 8.98 20.35
CA PHE A 218 7.58 9.91 19.69
C PHE A 218 8.30 11.22 19.43
N ASN A 219 8.17 11.76 18.22
CA ASN A 219 8.74 13.05 17.88
C ASN A 219 7.65 14.13 17.89
N GLU A 220 7.79 15.10 18.79
CA GLU A 220 6.84 16.23 18.96
C GLU A 220 6.83 17.22 17.79
N ASN A 221 7.91 17.27 17.02
CA ASN A 221 7.99 18.09 15.80
C ASN A 221 7.29 17.37 14.63
N GLY A 222 7.21 16.04 14.69
CA GLY A 222 6.51 15.20 13.71
C GLY A 222 7.26 14.98 12.40
N SER A 223 6.48 14.56 11.41
CA SER A 223 7.00 14.17 10.11
C SER A 223 7.14 15.35 9.15
N LEU A 224 7.92 15.17 8.09
CA LEU A 224 8.03 16.08 6.96
C LEU A 224 6.65 16.40 6.36
N ARG A 225 5.73 15.42 6.35
CA ARG A 225 4.36 15.66 5.89
C ARG A 225 3.57 16.56 6.83
N ASP A 226 3.74 16.42 8.15
CA ASP A 226 3.11 17.33 9.11
C ASP A 226 3.58 18.79 8.87
N HIS A 227 4.84 18.98 8.51
CA HIS A 227 5.43 20.29 8.17
C HIS A 227 4.91 20.87 6.86
N ILE A 228 4.71 20.05 5.83
CA ILE A 228 4.15 20.44 4.54
C ILE A 228 2.68 20.85 4.70
N CYS A 229 1.90 20.05 5.43
CA CYS A 229 0.48 20.29 5.67
C CYS A 229 0.20 21.30 6.81
N LYS A 230 1.24 21.78 7.51
CA LYS A 230 1.14 22.72 8.65
C LYS A 230 0.16 22.22 9.74
N VAL A 231 0.27 20.94 10.09
CA VAL A 231 -0.57 20.25 11.08
C VAL A 231 0.26 19.79 12.29
N LYS A 232 -0.40 19.49 13.41
CA LYS A 232 0.28 19.00 14.62
C LYS A 232 0.36 17.47 14.62
N PRO A 233 1.46 16.85 15.09
CA PRO A 233 1.66 15.41 14.96
C PRO A 233 0.63 14.56 15.70
N ARG A 234 0.15 15.04 16.85
CA ARG A 234 -0.87 14.39 17.71
C ARG A 234 -2.30 14.44 17.16
N GLU A 235 -2.57 15.17 16.08
CA GLU A 235 -3.92 15.18 15.49
C GLU A 235 -4.22 13.88 14.74
N ASN A 236 -5.49 13.51 14.69
CA ASN A 236 -5.99 12.34 13.94
C ASN A 236 -5.48 12.35 12.48
N TYR A 237 -4.92 11.23 12.03
CA TYR A 237 -4.27 11.04 10.73
C TYR A 237 -5.18 11.44 9.56
N LEU A 238 -6.44 11.00 9.59
CA LEU A 238 -7.39 11.31 8.52
C LEU A 238 -7.71 12.81 8.49
N LYS A 239 -7.84 13.45 9.67
CA LYS A 239 -7.99 14.91 9.76
C LYS A 239 -6.81 15.66 9.16
N LYS A 240 -5.59 15.18 9.41
CA LYS A 240 -4.35 15.82 8.95
C LYS A 240 -4.23 15.79 7.43
N TYR A 241 -4.56 14.66 6.81
CA TYR A 241 -4.09 14.37 5.46
C TYR A 241 -5.20 14.12 4.41
N CYS A 242 -6.43 13.81 4.80
CA CYS A 242 -7.52 13.61 3.82
C CYS A 242 -7.93 14.92 3.13
N ASN A 243 -8.00 16.01 3.88
CA ASN A 243 -8.34 17.33 3.34
C ASN A 243 -7.60 18.43 4.13
N PRO A 244 -6.28 18.57 3.96
CA PRO A 244 -5.48 19.50 4.74
C PRO A 244 -5.91 20.95 4.46
N LYS A 245 -6.14 21.74 5.51
CA LYS A 245 -6.55 23.16 5.39
C LYS A 245 -5.48 24.05 4.75
N LYS A 246 -4.21 23.68 4.91
CA LYS A 246 -3.04 24.33 4.34
C LYS A 246 -2.13 23.25 3.79
N SER A 247 -1.47 23.52 2.67
CA SER A 247 -0.40 22.68 2.16
C SER A 247 0.54 23.55 1.36
N GLN A 248 1.83 23.49 1.66
CA GLN A 248 2.82 24.37 1.03
C GLN A 248 4.12 23.63 0.81
N GLY A 249 4.68 23.77 -0.41
CA GLY A 249 6.03 23.32 -0.71
C GLY A 249 7.07 24.03 0.16
N LEU A 250 8.22 23.39 0.29
CA LEU A 250 9.35 23.89 1.06
C LEU A 250 10.18 24.89 0.24
N GLU A 251 11.01 25.65 0.94
CA GLU A 251 11.98 26.52 0.29
C GLU A 251 13.10 25.70 -0.36
N LEU A 252 13.76 26.28 -1.39
CA LEU A 252 14.81 25.57 -2.13
C LEU A 252 15.94 25.08 -1.22
N GLN A 253 16.32 25.87 -0.20
CA GLN A 253 17.39 25.49 0.73
C GLN A 253 17.04 24.22 1.51
N ASP A 254 15.80 24.14 2.00
CA ASP A 254 15.25 22.97 2.68
C ASP A 254 15.14 21.76 1.75
N ILE A 255 14.64 21.95 0.53
CA ILE A 255 14.55 20.87 -0.48
C ILE A 255 15.94 20.26 -0.73
N LYS A 256 16.96 21.11 -0.89
CA LYS A 256 18.35 20.66 -1.11
C LYS A 256 18.89 19.92 0.12
N LEU A 257 18.74 20.49 1.31
CA LEU A 257 19.26 19.93 2.54
C LEU A 257 18.61 18.59 2.89
N TYR A 258 17.29 18.56 2.94
CA TYR A 258 16.50 17.37 3.30
C TYR A 258 16.64 16.28 2.24
N GLY A 259 16.59 16.65 0.96
CA GLY A 259 16.83 15.71 -0.13
C GLY A 259 18.21 15.07 -0.04
N ARG A 260 19.26 15.84 0.28
CA ARG A 260 20.60 15.30 0.48
C ARG A 260 20.69 14.36 1.68
N GLN A 261 20.13 14.74 2.84
CA GLN A 261 20.13 13.90 4.05
C GLN A 261 19.41 12.57 3.84
N ILE A 262 18.25 12.60 3.17
CA ILE A 262 17.48 11.40 2.82
C ILE A 262 18.29 10.49 1.88
N LEU A 263 18.92 11.04 0.84
CA LEU A 263 19.74 10.25 -0.08
C LEU A 263 20.94 9.60 0.60
N GLU A 264 21.60 10.28 1.55
CA GLU A 264 22.68 9.66 2.35
C GLU A 264 22.17 8.51 3.22
N ALA A 265 20.98 8.64 3.82
CA ALA A 265 20.37 7.57 4.59
C ALA A 265 20.05 6.34 3.71
N LEU A 266 19.47 6.56 2.53
CA LEU A 266 19.21 5.50 1.55
C LEU A 266 20.51 4.83 1.09
N LYS A 267 21.53 5.64 0.79
CA LYS A 267 22.85 5.13 0.39
C LYS A 267 23.45 4.24 1.47
N LEU A 268 23.41 4.68 2.72
CA LEU A 268 23.91 3.92 3.86
C LEU A 268 23.21 2.55 3.98
N LEU A 269 21.88 2.52 3.85
CA LEU A 269 21.11 1.27 3.90
C LEU A 269 21.51 0.34 2.75
N HIS A 270 21.55 0.84 1.52
CA HIS A 270 21.91 0.05 0.34
C HIS A 270 23.35 -0.47 0.36
N ASP A 271 24.32 0.36 0.74
CA ASP A 271 25.74 -0.03 0.86
C ASP A 271 25.92 -1.13 1.92
N SER A 272 24.98 -1.23 2.87
CA SER A 272 24.96 -2.24 3.93
C SER A 272 24.14 -3.48 3.57
N GLY A 273 23.51 -3.52 2.40
CA GLY A 273 22.66 -4.63 1.95
C GLY A 273 21.22 -4.59 2.50
N LEU A 274 20.85 -3.50 3.17
CA LEU A 274 19.48 -3.18 3.55
C LEU A 274 18.81 -2.38 2.42
N PHE A 275 17.49 -2.18 2.52
CA PHE A 275 16.74 -1.27 1.66
C PHE A 275 15.59 -0.69 2.47
N PHE A 276 15.09 0.48 2.05
CA PHE A 276 14.07 1.17 2.84
C PHE A 276 12.66 0.75 2.45
N GLY A 277 12.32 0.76 1.15
CA GLY A 277 11.05 0.30 0.58
C GLY A 277 9.81 1.14 0.90
N HIS A 278 9.89 2.00 1.92
CA HIS A 278 8.76 2.73 2.51
C HIS A 278 8.99 4.24 2.53
N LEU A 279 9.69 4.78 1.52
CA LEU A 279 9.96 6.21 1.46
C LEU A 279 8.70 7.02 1.11
N HIS A 280 8.28 7.85 2.05
CA HIS A 280 7.30 8.91 1.86
C HIS A 280 7.45 9.95 2.96
N THR A 281 6.82 11.11 2.78
CA THR A 281 6.94 12.26 3.68
C THR A 281 6.48 11.99 5.12
N THR A 282 5.62 10.99 5.39
CA THR A 282 5.28 10.63 6.78
C THR A 282 6.35 9.76 7.47
N ASN A 283 7.24 9.13 6.70
CA ASN A 283 8.32 8.27 7.22
C ASN A 283 9.66 9.01 7.29
N VAL A 284 9.61 10.34 7.21
CA VAL A 284 10.74 11.23 7.45
C VAL A 284 10.38 12.12 8.64
N ILE A 285 11.10 11.97 9.73
CA ILE A 285 10.95 12.76 10.94
C ILE A 285 11.87 13.98 10.88
N MET A 286 11.37 15.12 11.35
CA MET A 286 12.11 16.38 11.38
C MET A 286 12.56 16.70 12.80
N GLU A 287 13.84 16.98 12.99
CA GLU A 287 14.39 17.38 14.29
C GLU A 287 15.52 18.38 14.08
N ASP A 288 15.32 19.63 14.52
CA ASP A 288 16.32 20.70 14.47
C ASP A 288 17.04 20.86 13.11
N GLY A 289 16.29 20.77 12.00
CA GLY A 289 16.83 20.88 10.64
C GLY A 289 17.49 19.59 10.10
N VAL A 290 17.32 18.47 10.80
CA VAL A 290 17.78 17.14 10.38
C VAL A 290 16.60 16.24 10.05
N CYS A 291 16.61 15.67 8.84
CA CYS A 291 15.72 14.60 8.43
C CYS A 291 16.25 13.24 8.88
N ARG A 292 15.37 12.46 9.52
CA ARG A 292 15.65 11.07 9.88
C ARG A 292 14.60 10.14 9.30
N LEU A 293 15.03 9.05 8.66
CA LEU A 293 14.12 8.00 8.21
C LEU A 293 13.63 7.19 9.41
N THR A 294 12.32 6.94 9.50
CA THR A 294 11.71 6.02 10.49
C THR A 294 11.14 4.79 9.78
N ASP A 295 10.81 3.75 10.55
CA ASP A 295 10.21 2.50 10.08
C ASP A 295 11.09 1.73 9.06
N VAL A 296 12.42 1.77 9.26
CA VAL A 296 13.42 1.08 8.44
C VAL A 296 13.21 -0.45 8.45
N GLU A 297 12.65 -0.96 9.53
CA GLU A 297 12.29 -2.36 9.75
C GLU A 297 11.19 -2.87 8.82
N ASN A 298 10.37 -2.00 8.22
CA ASN A 298 9.21 -2.43 7.41
C ASN A 298 9.62 -3.32 6.24
N GLY A 299 10.77 -3.03 5.61
CA GLY A 299 11.32 -3.88 4.54
C GLY A 299 11.69 -5.28 5.02
N MET A 300 12.11 -5.45 6.28
CA MET A 300 12.44 -6.75 6.87
C MET A 300 11.20 -7.49 7.37
N LEU A 301 10.22 -6.75 7.87
CA LEU A 301 8.91 -7.24 8.27
C LEU A 301 8.03 -7.63 7.07
N GLY A 302 8.48 -7.32 5.85
CA GLY A 302 7.78 -7.68 4.62
C GLY A 302 6.52 -6.86 4.37
N VAL A 303 6.42 -5.71 5.02
CA VAL A 303 5.27 -4.81 4.86
C VAL A 303 5.27 -4.30 3.42
N PRO A 304 4.14 -4.30 2.70
CA PRO A 304 4.09 -3.80 1.35
C PRO A 304 4.07 -2.25 1.35
N SER A 305 4.79 -1.64 0.41
CA SER A 305 4.89 -0.18 0.27
C SER A 305 3.57 0.45 -0.17
N ALA A 306 3.19 1.60 0.39
CA ALA A 306 2.01 2.36 -0.05
C ALA A 306 2.07 2.75 -1.55
N LEU A 307 3.27 2.88 -2.12
CA LEU A 307 3.48 3.18 -3.54
C LEU A 307 3.51 1.93 -4.43
N ARG A 308 3.31 0.72 -3.90
CA ARG A 308 3.39 -0.54 -4.66
C ARG A 308 2.55 -0.53 -5.92
N ALA A 309 1.27 -0.16 -5.80
CA ALA A 309 0.38 -0.09 -6.95
C ALA A 309 0.91 0.83 -8.07
N ALA A 310 1.60 1.92 -7.70
CA ALA A 310 2.17 2.87 -8.63
C ALA A 310 3.42 2.30 -9.33
N PHE A 311 4.40 1.76 -8.59
CA PHE A 311 5.64 1.29 -9.20
C PHE A 311 5.55 -0.08 -9.87
N THR A 312 4.67 -0.98 -9.41
CA THR A 312 4.43 -2.30 -10.07
C THR A 312 3.88 -2.14 -11.48
N GLN A 313 3.55 -0.91 -11.88
CA GLN A 313 3.13 -0.60 -13.22
C GLN A 313 4.26 -0.46 -14.25
N PHE A 314 5.52 -0.32 -13.78
CA PHE A 314 6.68 0.01 -14.62
C PHE A 314 7.76 -1.07 -14.52
N ARG A 315 8.07 -1.74 -15.64
CA ARG A 315 9.03 -2.87 -15.69
C ARG A 315 10.45 -2.54 -15.23
N LYS A 316 10.85 -1.27 -15.35
CA LYS A 316 12.20 -0.83 -14.99
C LYS A 316 12.38 -0.56 -13.50
N ILE A 317 11.29 -0.46 -12.77
CA ILE A 317 11.31 -0.34 -11.31
C ILE A 317 11.22 -1.76 -10.77
N ASN A 318 12.36 -2.45 -10.69
CA ASN A 318 12.42 -3.89 -10.45
C ASN A 318 13.52 -4.33 -9.47
N THR A 319 14.25 -3.36 -8.91
CA THR A 319 15.22 -3.54 -7.83
C THR A 319 14.77 -2.77 -6.60
N THR A 320 15.22 -3.17 -5.41
CA THR A 320 14.89 -2.41 -4.18
C THR A 320 15.41 -0.97 -4.22
N GLU A 321 16.58 -0.73 -4.83
CA GLU A 321 17.10 0.63 -5.04
C GLU A 321 16.22 1.45 -5.99
N SER A 322 15.75 0.86 -7.10
CA SER A 322 14.85 1.58 -8.00
C SER A 322 13.49 1.90 -7.35
N VAL A 323 12.99 1.05 -6.44
CA VAL A 323 11.79 1.35 -5.64
C VAL A 323 12.05 2.55 -4.73
N ASP A 324 13.20 2.59 -4.04
CA ASP A 324 13.57 3.71 -3.17
C ASP A 324 13.79 5.01 -3.96
N VAL A 325 14.40 4.94 -5.15
CA VAL A 325 14.57 6.09 -6.07
C VAL A 325 13.23 6.61 -6.59
N PHE A 326 12.31 5.72 -6.99
CA PHE A 326 10.97 6.11 -7.42
C PHE A 326 10.22 6.83 -6.30
N SER A 327 10.29 6.27 -5.10
CA SER A 327 9.66 6.80 -3.91
C SER A 327 10.29 8.15 -3.49
N PHE A 328 11.60 8.31 -3.69
CA PHE A 328 12.29 9.60 -3.54
C PHE A 328 11.78 10.64 -4.53
N GLY A 329 11.50 10.26 -5.77
CA GLY A 329 10.87 11.17 -6.74
C GLY A 329 9.50 11.68 -6.28
N HIS A 330 8.65 10.80 -5.77
CA HIS A 330 7.37 11.16 -5.17
C HIS A 330 7.54 12.12 -3.97
N LEU A 331 8.48 11.81 -3.08
CA LEU A 331 8.78 12.63 -1.91
C LEU A 331 9.32 14.01 -2.33
N LEU A 332 10.26 14.07 -3.26
CA LEU A 332 10.82 15.32 -3.78
C LEU A 332 9.74 16.17 -4.46
N TYR A 333 8.82 15.55 -5.19
CA TYR A 333 7.67 16.24 -5.76
C TYR A 333 6.81 16.85 -4.64
N GLU A 334 6.47 16.09 -3.61
CA GLU A 334 5.67 16.58 -2.48
C GLU A 334 6.38 17.70 -1.70
N MET A 335 7.68 17.59 -1.45
CA MET A 335 8.48 18.68 -0.87
C MET A 335 8.45 19.94 -1.72
N THR A 336 8.42 19.80 -3.05
CA THR A 336 8.49 20.92 -4.00
C THR A 336 7.15 21.63 -4.17
N TYR A 337 6.07 20.86 -4.34
CA TYR A 337 4.74 21.40 -4.67
C TYR A 337 3.77 21.42 -3.49
N GLY A 338 4.17 20.89 -2.33
CA GLY A 338 3.35 20.78 -1.14
C GLY A 338 2.24 19.73 -1.24
N GLN A 339 2.25 18.90 -2.27
CA GLN A 339 1.26 17.85 -2.50
C GLN A 339 1.85 16.73 -3.35
N PRO A 340 1.40 15.47 -3.19
CA PRO A 340 1.85 14.37 -4.02
C PRO A 340 1.48 14.57 -5.49
N PRO A 341 2.19 13.94 -6.44
CA PRO A 341 1.81 14.00 -7.86
C PRO A 341 0.45 13.33 -8.07
N ALA A 342 -0.41 13.95 -8.87
CA ALA A 342 -1.74 13.42 -9.16
C ALA A 342 -1.70 12.08 -9.92
N CYS A 343 -0.69 11.91 -10.76
CA CYS A 343 -0.37 10.66 -11.43
C CYS A 343 1.11 10.60 -11.79
N VAL A 344 1.59 9.39 -12.12
CA VAL A 344 2.92 9.14 -12.67
C VAL A 344 2.73 8.27 -13.93
N PRO A 345 3.44 8.53 -15.04
CA PRO A 345 4.52 9.50 -15.22
C PRO A 345 4.11 10.97 -15.20
N VAL A 346 5.07 11.86 -14.90
CA VAL A 346 4.93 13.32 -14.92
C VAL A 346 5.86 13.90 -15.98
N ASP A 347 5.29 14.37 -17.08
CA ASP A 347 6.06 15.00 -18.17
C ASP A 347 5.93 16.54 -18.17
N LEU A 348 4.87 17.06 -17.55
CA LEU A 348 4.61 18.49 -17.42
C LEU A 348 4.58 18.86 -15.93
N PHE A 349 5.56 19.63 -15.50
CA PHE A 349 5.68 20.10 -14.13
C PHE A 349 5.05 21.49 -13.99
N PRO A 350 4.36 21.77 -12.86
CA PRO A 350 3.90 23.13 -12.58
C PRO A 350 5.07 24.13 -12.61
N SER A 351 4.81 25.35 -13.07
CA SER A 351 5.86 26.37 -13.23
C SER A 351 6.49 26.75 -11.88
N LEU A 352 7.79 26.50 -11.74
CA LEU A 352 8.62 26.91 -10.61
C LEU A 352 10.00 27.39 -11.10
N PRO A 353 10.67 28.27 -10.34
CA PRO A 353 11.99 28.78 -10.71
C PRO A 353 13.14 27.78 -10.51
N TYR A 354 12.88 26.60 -9.90
CA TYR A 354 13.92 25.65 -9.49
C TYR A 354 14.25 24.62 -10.58
N THR A 355 14.95 25.03 -11.62
CA THR A 355 15.30 24.17 -12.77
C THR A 355 16.05 22.89 -12.37
N ALA A 356 16.95 22.96 -11.38
CA ALA A 356 17.68 21.81 -10.87
C ALA A 356 16.76 20.76 -10.22
N VAL A 357 15.72 21.19 -9.51
CA VAL A 357 14.70 20.30 -8.92
C VAL A 357 13.90 19.61 -10.01
N VAL A 358 13.46 20.37 -11.01
CA VAL A 358 12.70 19.83 -12.15
C VAL A 358 13.53 18.81 -12.93
N SER A 359 14.83 19.06 -13.13
CA SER A 359 15.72 18.12 -13.82
C SER A 359 15.82 16.77 -13.09
N VAL A 360 15.99 16.79 -11.75
CA VAL A 360 15.99 15.56 -10.95
C VAL A 360 14.63 14.86 -11.01
N LEU A 361 13.52 15.59 -10.85
CA LEU A 361 12.18 15.02 -10.96
C LEU A 361 11.93 14.38 -12.34
N GLN A 362 12.35 15.03 -13.44
CA GLN A 362 12.25 14.49 -14.79
C GLN A 362 13.05 13.18 -14.94
N SER A 363 14.23 13.10 -14.35
CA SER A 363 15.06 11.87 -14.39
C SER A 363 14.47 10.68 -13.63
N ILE A 364 13.44 10.90 -12.79
CA ILE A 364 12.82 9.85 -11.96
C ILE A 364 11.38 9.57 -12.39
N LEU A 365 10.56 10.61 -12.52
CA LEU A 365 9.11 10.51 -12.69
C LEU A 365 8.61 10.66 -14.12
N SER A 366 9.47 11.02 -15.09
CA SER A 366 9.04 11.17 -16.49
C SER A 366 8.66 9.84 -17.13
N THR A 367 7.94 9.92 -18.26
CA THR A 367 7.64 8.77 -19.10
C THR A 367 8.91 8.04 -19.54
N GLU A 368 9.97 8.80 -19.84
CA GLU A 368 11.25 8.26 -20.28
C GLU A 368 11.97 7.52 -19.14
N ALA A 369 12.06 8.14 -17.96
CA ALA A 369 12.66 7.52 -16.77
C ALA A 369 11.97 6.19 -16.42
N CYS A 370 10.64 6.17 -16.45
CA CYS A 370 9.85 4.97 -16.17
C CYS A 370 10.05 3.83 -17.21
N LYS A 371 10.53 4.15 -18.42
CA LYS A 371 10.75 3.18 -19.52
C LYS A 371 12.20 2.74 -19.65
N SER A 372 13.14 3.64 -19.42
CA SER A 372 14.57 3.43 -19.67
C SER A 372 15.34 3.08 -18.41
N GLY A 373 14.83 3.48 -17.24
CA GLY A 373 15.47 3.30 -15.94
C GLY A 373 15.70 4.63 -15.25
N MET A 374 15.90 4.57 -13.94
CA MET A 374 16.16 5.75 -13.11
C MET A 374 17.63 5.77 -12.67
N PRO A 375 18.19 6.94 -12.29
CA PRO A 375 19.52 7.03 -11.69
C PRO A 375 19.64 6.20 -10.40
N THR A 376 20.86 5.82 -10.03
CA THR A 376 21.15 5.23 -8.71
C THR A 376 21.12 6.30 -7.62
N VAL A 377 20.98 5.90 -6.35
CA VAL A 377 21.04 6.84 -5.22
C VAL A 377 22.36 7.61 -5.23
N SER A 378 23.47 6.91 -5.52
CA SER A 378 24.79 7.54 -5.62
C SER A 378 24.87 8.56 -6.78
N ALA A 379 24.21 8.30 -7.91
CA ALA A 379 24.15 9.26 -9.01
C ALA A 379 23.30 10.49 -8.66
N LEU A 380 22.18 10.31 -7.95
CA LEU A 380 21.34 11.42 -7.48
C LEU A 380 22.11 12.37 -6.56
N ILE A 381 22.90 11.84 -5.63
CA ILE A 381 23.76 12.62 -4.73
C ILE A 381 24.73 13.54 -5.50
N GLN A 382 25.19 13.11 -6.68
CA GLN A 382 26.13 13.87 -7.52
C GLN A 382 25.45 14.89 -8.44
N THR A 383 24.12 14.95 -8.47
CA THR A 383 23.40 15.93 -9.29
C THR A 383 23.66 17.37 -8.79
N PRO A 384 23.56 18.39 -9.66
CA PRO A 384 23.74 19.79 -9.27
C PRO A 384 22.79 20.27 -8.15
N LEU A 385 21.69 19.55 -7.91
CA LEU A 385 20.76 19.86 -6.84
C LEU A 385 21.31 19.50 -5.45
N PHE A 386 22.15 18.47 -5.34
CA PHE A 386 22.55 17.91 -4.05
C PHE A 386 24.06 17.90 -3.81
N SER A 387 24.87 18.00 -4.86
CA SER A 387 26.32 17.81 -4.78
C SER A 387 27.04 18.90 -3.97
N ASP A 388 26.50 20.12 -3.94
CA ASP A 388 27.06 21.27 -3.21
C ASP A 388 26.57 21.39 -1.75
N VAL A 389 25.64 20.53 -1.32
CA VAL A 389 25.11 20.51 0.04
C VAL A 389 26.11 19.85 0.98
N ARG A 390 26.65 20.63 1.93
CA ARG A 390 27.56 20.14 2.98
C ARG A 390 26.77 19.68 4.19
N LEU A 391 26.93 18.42 4.56
CA LEU A 391 26.31 17.84 5.76
C LEU A 391 27.26 17.93 6.96
N GLN A 392 26.70 18.20 8.14
CA GLN A 392 27.47 18.30 9.38
C GLN A 392 28.05 16.94 9.83
N HIS A 393 27.33 15.85 9.58
CA HIS A 393 27.71 14.50 10.00
C HIS A 393 28.31 13.68 8.83
N SER A 394 29.30 14.24 8.13
CA SER A 394 29.91 13.59 6.94
C SER A 394 30.94 12.51 7.27
N GLU A 395 30.98 12.01 8.51
CA GLU A 395 31.84 10.88 8.86
C GLU A 395 31.45 9.65 8.02
N LYS A 396 32.38 8.69 7.84
CA LYS A 396 32.10 7.44 7.14
C LYS A 396 31.06 6.61 7.91
N LEU A 397 29.79 6.94 7.74
CA LEU A 397 28.67 6.17 8.27
C LEU A 397 28.73 4.78 7.63
N GLN A 398 28.75 3.74 8.47
CA GLN A 398 28.76 2.35 8.04
C GLN A 398 27.90 1.53 8.98
N ILE A 399 27.05 0.66 8.43
CA ILE A 399 26.34 -0.34 9.22
C ILE A 399 27.11 -1.66 9.13
N LYS A 400 27.58 -2.15 10.27
CA LYS A 400 28.28 -3.43 10.35
C LYS A 400 27.27 -4.58 10.42
N VAL A 401 26.98 -5.17 9.26
CA VAL A 401 26.09 -6.33 9.16
C VAL A 401 26.87 -7.63 9.36
N PRO A 402 26.48 -8.52 10.30
CA PRO A 402 27.07 -9.84 10.45
C PRO A 402 27.04 -10.64 9.14
N SER A 403 28.09 -11.38 8.82
CA SER A 403 28.24 -12.10 7.53
C SER A 403 27.07 -13.03 7.21
N ARG A 404 26.62 -13.81 8.20
CA ARG A 404 25.44 -14.68 8.07
C ARG A 404 24.18 -13.88 7.71
N LEU A 405 23.94 -12.78 8.42
CA LEU A 405 22.78 -11.93 8.17
C LEU A 405 22.88 -11.27 6.79
N LYS A 406 24.07 -10.85 6.38
CA LYS A 406 24.31 -10.25 5.06
C LYS A 406 23.90 -11.18 3.92
N GLU A 407 24.22 -12.47 4.00
CA GLU A 407 23.77 -13.46 3.01
C GLU A 407 22.26 -13.68 3.06
N ALA A 408 21.65 -13.75 4.26
CA ALA A 408 20.19 -13.86 4.39
C ALA A 408 19.47 -12.65 3.79
N LEU A 409 19.94 -11.42 4.04
CA LEU A 409 19.42 -10.19 3.47
C LEU A 409 19.52 -10.18 1.94
N LYS A 410 20.64 -10.66 1.38
CA LYS A 410 20.83 -10.79 -0.06
C LYS A 410 19.79 -11.73 -0.69
N VAL A 411 19.53 -12.88 -0.07
CA VAL A 411 18.51 -13.83 -0.53
C VAL A 411 17.09 -13.26 -0.40
N ALA A 412 16.79 -12.59 0.71
CA ALA A 412 15.50 -11.94 0.93
C ALA A 412 15.23 -10.83 -0.10
N LYS A 413 16.23 -9.97 -0.36
CA LYS A 413 16.19 -8.93 -1.39
C LYS A 413 15.93 -9.53 -2.78
N ALA A 414 16.64 -10.57 -3.17
CA ALA A 414 16.43 -11.23 -4.46
C ALA A 414 15.01 -11.83 -4.59
N SER A 415 14.48 -12.38 -3.50
CA SER A 415 13.12 -12.91 -3.44
C SER A 415 12.07 -11.82 -3.62
N LEU A 416 12.25 -10.67 -2.96
CA LEU A 416 11.40 -9.50 -3.11
C LEU A 416 11.39 -8.97 -4.56
N GLU A 417 12.56 -8.78 -5.15
CA GLU A 417 12.70 -8.32 -6.53
C GLU A 417 12.07 -9.30 -7.52
N LYS A 418 12.22 -10.62 -7.27
CA LYS A 418 11.58 -11.67 -8.07
C LYS A 418 10.06 -11.58 -7.99
N ARG A 419 9.48 -11.46 -6.79
CA ARG A 419 8.03 -11.33 -6.60
C ARG A 419 7.49 -10.08 -7.32
N LEU A 420 8.18 -8.95 -7.20
CA LEU A 420 7.82 -7.72 -7.91
C LEU A 420 7.77 -7.93 -9.43
N GLN A 421 8.78 -8.59 -9.99
CA GLN A 421 8.82 -8.89 -11.42
C GLN A 421 7.70 -9.86 -11.85
N GLU A 422 7.35 -10.84 -11.03
CA GLU A 422 6.22 -11.75 -11.28
C GLU A 422 4.89 -10.99 -11.28
N GLU A 423 4.65 -10.12 -10.30
CA GLU A 423 3.47 -9.25 -10.25
C GLU A 423 3.37 -8.35 -11.49
N GLN A 424 4.49 -7.73 -11.89
CA GLN A 424 4.56 -6.92 -13.11
C GLN A 424 4.19 -7.73 -14.36
N ARG A 425 4.67 -8.97 -14.49
CA ARG A 425 4.35 -9.87 -15.61
C ARG A 425 2.86 -10.20 -15.62
N LEU A 426 2.28 -10.54 -14.48
CA LEU A 426 0.86 -10.85 -14.33
C LEU A 426 -0.03 -9.65 -14.69
N LEU A 427 0.31 -8.45 -14.21
CA LEU A 427 -0.44 -7.23 -14.54
C LEU A 427 -0.44 -6.93 -16.04
N GLN A 428 0.69 -7.17 -16.72
CA GLN A 428 0.78 -6.96 -18.17
C GLN A 428 0.02 -8.00 -18.96
N GLN A 429 0.08 -9.26 -18.55
CA GLN A 429 -0.74 -10.33 -19.14
C GLN A 429 -2.23 -9.98 -19.00
N HIS A 430 -2.65 -9.53 -17.81
CA HIS A 430 -4.00 -9.08 -17.56
C HIS A 430 -4.39 -7.91 -18.48
N ARG A 431 -3.56 -6.87 -18.59
CA ARG A 431 -3.80 -5.74 -19.51
C ARG A 431 -3.92 -6.15 -20.97
N ARG A 432 -3.06 -7.06 -21.43
CA ARG A 432 -3.11 -7.60 -22.80
C ARG A 432 -4.42 -8.34 -23.04
N LEU A 433 -4.84 -9.19 -22.10
CA LEU A 433 -6.10 -9.92 -22.18
C LEU A 433 -7.31 -8.98 -22.14
N THR A 434 -7.32 -7.97 -21.28
CA THR A 434 -8.40 -6.99 -21.18
C THR A 434 -8.53 -6.15 -22.45
N ARG A 435 -7.40 -5.70 -23.04
CA ARG A 435 -7.39 -5.01 -24.35
C ARG A 435 -7.84 -5.93 -25.49
N ALA A 436 -7.43 -7.20 -25.48
CA ALA A 436 -7.88 -8.17 -26.48
C ALA A 436 -9.39 -8.42 -26.38
N LYS A 437 -9.94 -8.51 -25.16
CA LYS A 437 -11.38 -8.65 -24.91
C LYS A 437 -12.16 -7.41 -25.34
N SER A 438 -11.68 -6.21 -25.06
CA SER A 438 -12.36 -4.97 -25.50
C SER A 438 -12.35 -4.84 -27.03
N HIS A 439 -11.24 -5.18 -27.69
CA HIS A 439 -11.16 -5.21 -29.15
C HIS A 439 -12.06 -6.30 -29.76
N HIS A 440 -12.13 -7.49 -29.15
CA HIS A 440 -13.00 -8.57 -29.60
C HIS A 440 -14.50 -8.24 -29.44
N GLY A 441 -14.84 -7.44 -28.42
CA GLY A 441 -16.19 -6.95 -28.16
C GLY A 441 -16.56 -5.65 -28.86
N SER A 442 -15.65 -5.04 -29.64
CA SER A 442 -15.91 -3.77 -30.32
C SER A 442 -16.96 -3.92 -31.41
N GLU A 443 -17.72 -2.86 -31.64
CA GLU A 443 -18.78 -2.85 -32.65
C GLU A 443 -18.21 -3.06 -34.07
N GLU A 444 -16.98 -2.58 -34.32
CA GLU A 444 -16.25 -2.72 -35.57
C GLU A 444 -15.84 -4.17 -35.84
N GLU A 445 -15.32 -4.87 -34.84
CA GLU A 445 -14.97 -6.29 -34.95
C GLU A 445 -16.23 -7.15 -35.07
N ARG A 446 -17.32 -6.79 -34.39
CA ARG A 446 -18.64 -7.42 -34.55
C ARG A 446 -19.20 -7.20 -35.96
N LYS A 447 -19.06 -6.01 -36.53
CA LYS A 447 -19.43 -5.71 -37.93
C LYS A 447 -18.55 -6.49 -38.91
N ARG A 448 -17.24 -6.54 -38.68
CA ARG A 448 -16.28 -7.31 -39.50
C ARG A 448 -16.62 -8.80 -39.54
N ARG A 449 -16.96 -9.41 -38.39
CA ARG A 449 -17.41 -10.82 -38.34
C ARG A 449 -18.72 -11.05 -39.04
N LYS A 450 -19.70 -10.15 -38.90
CA LYS A 450 -20.96 -10.24 -39.66
C LYS A 450 -20.71 -10.18 -41.17
N ILE A 451 -19.75 -9.35 -41.62
CA ILE A 451 -19.37 -9.26 -43.04
C ILE A 451 -18.65 -10.53 -43.50
N LEU A 452 -17.70 -11.06 -42.73
CA LEU A 452 -17.03 -12.32 -43.04
C LEU A 452 -17.99 -13.51 -43.08
N ALA A 453 -18.90 -13.64 -42.10
CA ALA A 453 -19.92 -14.68 -42.10
C ALA A 453 -20.85 -14.60 -43.33
N ARG A 454 -21.21 -13.37 -43.75
CA ARG A 454 -21.98 -13.14 -44.99
C ARG A 454 -21.19 -13.47 -46.27
N LYS A 455 -19.86 -13.31 -46.27
CA LYS A 455 -19.00 -13.72 -47.40
C LYS A 455 -18.85 -15.24 -47.48
N VAL A 456 -18.70 -15.92 -46.35
CA VAL A 456 -18.67 -17.39 -46.29
C VAL A 456 -20.00 -18.00 -46.73
N SER A 457 -21.13 -17.37 -46.38
CA SER A 457 -22.46 -17.78 -46.82
C SER A 457 -22.77 -17.52 -48.31
N LYS A 458 -21.91 -16.79 -49.03
CA LYS A 458 -22.09 -16.44 -50.45
C LYS A 458 -21.23 -17.27 -51.42
N HIS A 459 -20.42 -18.21 -50.92
CA HIS A 459 -19.83 -19.22 -51.80
C HIS A 459 -20.82 -20.37 -52.00
N PRO A 460 -21.25 -20.66 -53.25
CA PRO A 460 -22.01 -21.87 -53.52
C PRO A 460 -21.12 -23.09 -53.25
N MET A 461 -21.64 -24.08 -52.53
CA MET A 461 -21.04 -25.42 -52.50
C MET A 461 -20.94 -25.92 -53.95
N ILE A 462 -19.72 -26.11 -54.43
CA ILE A 462 -19.47 -26.86 -55.67
C ILE A 462 -19.72 -28.33 -55.32
N PRO A 463 -20.63 -29.05 -55.99
CA PRO A 463 -20.82 -30.47 -55.74
C PRO A 463 -19.72 -31.24 -56.48
N PHE A 464 -18.65 -31.63 -55.77
CA PHE A 464 -17.74 -32.65 -56.26
C PHE A 464 -18.23 -34.03 -55.79
N GLY A 465 -18.55 -34.86 -56.77
CA GLY A 465 -19.11 -36.18 -56.58
C GLY A 465 -18.12 -37.21 -56.04
N SER A 466 -18.70 -38.25 -55.42
CA SER A 466 -18.27 -39.65 -55.41
C SER A 466 -16.76 -39.93 -55.32
N GLY A 467 -16.30 -40.35 -54.13
CA GLY A 467 -15.03 -41.09 -54.01
C GLY A 467 -14.45 -41.15 -52.61
N THR A 468 -14.93 -42.14 -51.83
CA THR A 468 -14.21 -42.90 -50.78
C THR A 468 -13.38 -42.19 -49.69
N SER A 469 -13.65 -42.66 -48.45
CA SER A 469 -12.78 -42.74 -47.25
C SER A 469 -12.87 -41.64 -46.16
N SER A 470 -13.57 -42.04 -45.08
CA SER A 470 -13.36 -41.82 -43.64
C SER A 470 -13.10 -40.41 -43.05
N PRO A 471 -13.93 -39.95 -42.08
CA PRO A 471 -13.56 -38.85 -41.19
C PRO A 471 -12.80 -39.34 -39.95
N LEU A 472 -11.63 -38.73 -39.71
CA LEU A 472 -10.94 -38.69 -38.42
C LEU A 472 -11.67 -37.75 -37.45
N THR A 473 -11.66 -38.15 -36.19
CA THR A 473 -12.39 -37.64 -35.03
C THR A 473 -11.95 -36.25 -34.55
N CYS A 474 -12.93 -35.43 -34.14
CA CYS A 474 -12.71 -34.27 -33.25
C CYS A 474 -12.52 -34.75 -31.80
N PRO A 475 -11.60 -34.19 -31.01
CA PRO A 475 -11.52 -34.49 -29.58
C PRO A 475 -12.51 -33.64 -28.77
N SER A 476 -13.39 -34.34 -28.07
CA SER A 476 -14.33 -33.79 -27.07
C SER A 476 -13.61 -33.42 -25.77
N SER A 477 -14.07 -32.35 -25.13
CA SER A 477 -13.66 -31.86 -23.80
C SER A 477 -13.96 -32.89 -22.68
N PRO A 478 -13.14 -32.98 -21.62
CA PRO A 478 -13.33 -33.96 -20.55
C PRO A 478 -14.36 -33.51 -19.50
N THR A 479 -15.28 -34.41 -19.16
CA THR A 479 -16.21 -34.36 -18.03
C THR A 479 -15.54 -34.93 -16.77
N PRO A 480 -15.71 -34.35 -15.56
CA PRO A 480 -15.10 -34.88 -14.34
C PRO A 480 -15.86 -36.11 -13.79
N PRO A 481 -15.18 -37.09 -13.16
CA PRO A 481 -15.82 -38.27 -12.61
C PRO A 481 -16.45 -38.01 -11.23
N SER A 482 -17.63 -38.57 -11.03
CA SER A 482 -18.33 -38.71 -9.75
C SER A 482 -17.76 -39.90 -8.97
N THR A 483 -17.32 -39.70 -7.73
CA THR A 483 -16.91 -40.78 -6.82
C THR A 483 -17.99 -40.99 -5.77
N THR A 484 -18.77 -42.06 -5.94
CA THR A 484 -19.50 -42.74 -4.86
C THR A 484 -18.51 -43.55 -4.03
N GLY A 485 -18.63 -43.44 -2.70
CA GLY A 485 -17.74 -44.11 -1.76
C GLY A 485 -17.99 -45.60 -1.62
N THR A 486 -16.94 -46.30 -1.18
CA THR A 486 -17.04 -47.51 -0.37
C THR A 486 -15.84 -47.56 0.58
N SER A 487 -16.14 -48.01 1.78
CA SER A 487 -15.37 -48.13 3.01
C SER A 487 -14.28 -49.23 3.02
N VAL A 488 -13.36 -49.11 4.01
CA VAL A 488 -12.82 -50.15 4.94
C VAL A 488 -11.28 -50.32 5.00
N CYS A 489 -10.76 -50.20 6.24
CA CYS A 489 -9.50 -50.68 6.88
C CYS A 489 -8.14 -50.19 6.32
N TYR A 490 -7.14 -49.78 7.11
CA TYR A 490 -6.81 -49.93 8.54
C TYR A 490 -6.46 -48.58 9.18
#